data_AF-Q9L3H0-F1
#
_entry.id   AF-Q9L3H0-F1
#
_cell.length_a   1.000
_cell.length_b   1.000
_cell.length_c   1.000
_cell.angle_alpha   90.00
_cell.angle_beta   90.00
_cell.angle_gamma   90.00
#
_symmetry.space_group_name_H-M   'P 1'
#
loop_
_entity.id
_entity.type
_entity.pdbx_description
1 polymer ?
#
loop_
_entity_poly.entity_id
_entity_poly.type
_entity_poly.pdbx_seq_one_letter_code
_entity_poly.pdbx_strand_id
1 'polypeptide(L)'
;GRRPMTLGMLASQAAAREIEPGQSIDKWKLYRALCEAKPLLGITDRALAILNALLSFYPKGELSEENGLVVFPSNAQLSLRAHGMAEQTIRRHLATLIEAGLLIRKDSPNGKRYARKEQGGEIREAFGFSLAPLLVRAEEIEQLAAKVVAERLHLQRLRERLTLCRRDVAKLIEMALEEGAAGDWSRVHLYFRDVVERLPRSPSTEQVAAALDELELLREEITNQLETQVKVQNQSGNAQHYERHIQNS
;
A
#
# COMPACT_ATOMS: atom_id res chain seq x y z
N GLY A 1 12.29 -5.21 -35.46
CA GLY A 1 12.50 -6.51 -34.78
C GLY A 1 11.24 -6.84 -34.03
N ARG A 2 10.57 -7.94 -34.40
CA ARG A 2 9.35 -8.43 -33.74
C ARG A 2 9.73 -8.81 -32.30
N ARG A 3 9.22 -8.08 -31.32
CA ARG A 3 9.32 -8.50 -29.91
C ARG A 3 8.43 -9.73 -29.72
N PRO A 4 8.88 -10.75 -28.96
CA PRO A 4 8.03 -11.88 -28.62
C PRO A 4 6.81 -11.37 -27.86
N MET A 5 5.63 -11.74 -28.35
CA MET A 5 4.34 -11.42 -27.75
C MET A 5 4.17 -12.28 -26.48
N THR A 6 3.85 -11.67 -25.33
CA THR A 6 3.64 -12.39 -24.07
C THR A 6 2.14 -12.66 -23.85
N LEU A 7 1.80 -13.68 -23.04
CA LEU A 7 0.42 -14.02 -22.72
C LEU A 7 -0.35 -12.84 -22.09
N GLY A 8 0.31 -12.03 -21.25
CA GLY A 8 -0.27 -10.80 -20.69
C GLY A 8 -0.65 -9.77 -21.76
N MET A 9 0.14 -9.64 -22.84
CA MET A 9 -0.18 -8.75 -23.96
C MET A 9 -1.35 -9.25 -24.80
N LEU A 10 -1.51 -10.57 -24.97
CA LEU A 10 -2.65 -11.18 -25.63
C LEU A 10 -3.94 -11.03 -24.81
N ALA A 11 -3.86 -11.27 -23.50
CA ALA A 11 -4.97 -11.10 -22.58
C ALA A 11 -5.44 -9.63 -22.54
N SER A 12 -4.53 -8.66 -22.46
CA SER A 12 -4.90 -7.25 -22.53
C SER A 12 -5.50 -6.85 -23.89
N GLN A 13 -5.02 -7.41 -25.01
CA GLN A 13 -5.59 -7.16 -26.34
C GLN A 13 -6.98 -7.79 -26.53
N ALA A 14 -7.20 -8.99 -25.98
CA ALA A 14 -8.50 -9.66 -26.02
C ALA A 14 -9.51 -8.92 -25.13
N ALA A 15 -9.13 -8.58 -23.90
CA ALA A 15 -10.00 -7.89 -22.95
C ALA A 15 -10.32 -6.44 -23.39
N ALA A 16 -9.41 -5.78 -24.12
CA ALA A 16 -9.69 -4.49 -24.75
C ALA A 16 -10.74 -4.54 -25.88
N ARG A 17 -11.21 -5.74 -26.29
CA ARG A 17 -12.35 -5.92 -27.20
C ARG A 17 -13.66 -6.22 -26.45
N GLU A 18 -13.58 -6.43 -25.15
CA GLU A 18 -14.70 -6.75 -24.25
C GLU A 18 -14.97 -5.58 -23.28
N ILE A 19 -14.86 -4.35 -23.77
CA ILE A 19 -15.27 -3.20 -22.95
C ILE A 19 -16.80 -3.15 -22.98
N GLU A 20 -17.40 -3.17 -21.79
CA GLU A 20 -18.86 -3.04 -21.66
C GLU A 20 -19.31 -1.68 -22.23
N PRO A 21 -20.33 -1.65 -23.10
CA PRO A 21 -20.81 -0.42 -23.67
C PRO A 21 -21.31 0.52 -22.58
N GLY A 22 -20.78 1.75 -22.56
CA GLY A 22 -21.09 2.77 -21.55
C GLY A 22 -20.16 2.80 -20.35
N GLN A 23 -19.13 1.93 -20.27
CA GLN A 23 -18.13 2.02 -19.21
C GLN A 23 -17.32 3.33 -19.35
N SER A 24 -17.39 4.19 -18.32
CA SER A 24 -16.55 5.38 -18.20
C SER A 24 -15.89 5.47 -16.83
N ILE A 25 -14.68 6.02 -16.79
CA ILE A 25 -13.97 6.28 -15.53
C ILE A 25 -13.20 7.59 -15.58
N ASP A 26 -13.24 8.34 -14.49
CA ASP A 26 -12.41 9.53 -14.32
C ASP A 26 -10.92 9.15 -14.35
N LYS A 27 -10.18 9.73 -15.31
CA LYS A 27 -8.78 9.38 -15.54
C LYS A 27 -7.87 9.71 -14.36
N TRP A 28 -8.20 10.73 -13.57
CA TRP A 28 -7.40 11.18 -12.44
C TRP A 28 -7.71 10.40 -11.16
N LYS A 29 -8.95 9.90 -11.00
CA LYS A 29 -9.30 8.88 -10.01
C LYS A 29 -8.52 7.61 -10.29
N LEU A 30 -8.53 7.12 -11.52
CA LEU A 30 -7.80 5.92 -11.91
C LEU A 30 -6.28 6.08 -11.76
N TYR A 31 -5.72 7.24 -12.15
CA TYR A 31 -4.30 7.52 -11.95
C TYR A 31 -3.88 7.49 -10.48
N ARG A 32 -4.72 8.04 -9.58
CA ARG A 32 -4.47 7.96 -8.13
C ARG A 32 -4.50 6.52 -7.62
N ALA A 33 -5.45 5.71 -8.09
CA ALA A 33 -5.48 4.29 -7.76
C ALA A 33 -4.21 3.56 -8.23
N LEU A 34 -3.73 3.84 -9.45
CA LEU A 34 -2.46 3.31 -9.98
C LEU A 34 -1.25 3.69 -9.12
N CYS A 35 -1.21 4.93 -8.62
CA CYS A 35 -0.14 5.39 -7.72
C CYS A 35 -0.11 4.59 -6.40
N GLU A 36 -1.26 4.25 -5.84
CA GLU A 36 -1.34 3.41 -4.63
C GLU A 36 -1.07 1.93 -4.93
N ALA A 37 -1.61 1.41 -6.04
CA ALA A 37 -1.44 0.01 -6.46
C ALA A 37 -0.03 -0.32 -7.00
N LYS A 38 0.85 0.68 -7.16
CA LYS A 38 2.19 0.52 -7.74
C LYS A 38 3.03 -0.65 -7.19
N PRO A 39 3.02 -0.98 -5.87
CA PRO A 39 3.84 -2.07 -5.34
C PRO A 39 3.36 -3.44 -5.83
N LEU A 40 2.05 -3.59 -6.04
CA LEU A 40 1.43 -4.84 -6.50
C LEU A 40 1.49 -4.98 -8.04
N LEU A 41 1.50 -3.85 -8.75
CA LEU A 41 1.56 -3.82 -10.22
C LEU A 41 2.99 -3.93 -10.78
N GLY A 42 4.03 -3.87 -9.94
CA GLY A 42 5.43 -3.95 -10.36
C GLY A 42 5.89 -2.75 -11.21
N ILE A 43 5.23 -1.59 -11.07
CA ILE A 43 5.54 -0.38 -11.83
C ILE A 43 6.33 0.64 -11.00
N THR A 44 7.14 1.44 -11.68
CA THR A 44 8.00 2.46 -11.05
C THR A 44 7.37 3.85 -11.12
N ASP A 45 7.76 4.77 -10.24
CA ASP A 45 7.29 6.16 -10.26
C ASP A 45 7.58 6.85 -11.60
N ARG A 46 8.70 6.50 -12.25
CA ARG A 46 9.02 7.00 -13.60
C ARG A 46 8.08 6.47 -14.67
N ALA A 47 7.59 5.23 -14.54
CA ALA A 47 6.57 4.70 -15.44
C ALA A 47 5.22 5.39 -15.23
N LEU A 48 4.84 5.65 -13.96
CA LEU A 48 3.65 6.44 -13.64
C LEU A 48 3.73 7.86 -14.20
N ALA A 49 4.89 8.52 -14.13
CA ALA A 49 5.07 9.84 -14.73
C ALA A 49 4.81 9.87 -16.26
N ILE A 50 5.21 8.82 -16.97
CA ILE A 50 4.88 8.68 -18.40
C ILE A 50 3.39 8.44 -18.60
N LEU A 51 2.78 7.59 -17.76
CA LEU A 51 1.35 7.32 -17.83
C LEU A 51 0.53 8.59 -17.57
N ASN A 52 0.91 9.39 -16.58
CA ASN A 52 0.37 10.73 -16.32
C ASN A 52 0.45 11.61 -17.57
N ALA A 53 1.63 11.69 -18.17
CA ALA A 53 1.84 12.45 -19.40
C ALA A 53 0.93 11.95 -20.54
N LEU A 54 0.76 10.64 -20.70
CA LEU A 54 -0.16 10.03 -21.69
C LEU A 54 -1.62 10.43 -21.43
N LEU A 55 -2.09 10.31 -20.19
CA LEU A 55 -3.45 10.71 -19.79
C LEU A 55 -3.72 12.21 -19.99
N SER A 56 -2.68 13.05 -19.93
CA SER A 56 -2.80 14.47 -20.19
C SER A 56 -2.92 14.83 -21.69
N PHE A 57 -2.62 13.90 -22.61
CA PHE A 57 -2.94 14.06 -24.04
C PHE A 57 -4.37 13.66 -24.37
N TYR A 58 -5.03 12.91 -23.48
CA TYR A 58 -6.41 12.54 -23.64
C TYR A 58 -7.33 13.73 -23.27
N PRO A 59 -8.17 14.23 -24.19
CA PRO A 59 -8.82 15.53 -24.05
C PRO A 59 -9.98 15.53 -23.04
N LYS A 60 -10.61 14.36 -22.80
CA LYS A 60 -11.74 14.25 -21.89
C LYS A 60 -11.28 13.95 -20.45
N GLY A 61 -12.13 14.24 -19.48
CA GLY A 61 -11.91 13.85 -18.08
C GLY A 61 -12.12 12.36 -17.86
N GLU A 62 -13.06 11.77 -18.60
CA GLU A 62 -13.44 10.37 -18.49
C GLU A 62 -12.93 9.53 -19.66
N LEU A 63 -12.29 8.41 -19.34
CA LEU A 63 -11.91 7.39 -20.30
C LEU A 63 -13.17 6.59 -20.67
N SER A 64 -13.56 6.61 -21.94
CA SER A 64 -14.65 5.79 -22.48
C SER A 64 -14.35 5.40 -23.93
N GLU A 65 -14.93 4.29 -24.40
CA GLU A 65 -14.74 3.87 -25.81
C GLU A 65 -15.27 4.88 -26.81
N GLU A 66 -16.39 5.53 -26.50
CA GLU A 66 -17.05 6.52 -27.37
C GLU A 66 -16.13 7.67 -27.78
N ASN A 67 -15.17 8.02 -26.91
CA ASN A 67 -14.24 9.13 -27.11
C ASN A 67 -12.91 8.70 -27.74
N GLY A 68 -12.73 7.40 -28.02
CA GLY A 68 -11.52 6.83 -28.59
C GLY A 68 -10.36 6.74 -27.59
N LEU A 69 -9.94 5.52 -27.25
CA LEU A 69 -8.93 5.27 -26.20
C LEU A 69 -7.49 5.25 -26.71
N VAL A 70 -7.16 5.95 -27.79
CA VAL A 70 -5.79 5.96 -28.37
C VAL A 70 -5.21 7.37 -28.38
N VAL A 71 -4.01 7.52 -27.81
CA VAL A 71 -3.27 8.79 -27.77
C VAL A 71 -2.02 8.73 -28.66
N PHE A 72 -1.70 9.87 -29.26
CA PHE A 72 -0.62 10.01 -30.26
C PHE A 72 0.38 11.13 -29.89
N PRO A 73 1.05 11.07 -28.73
CA PRO A 73 2.03 12.09 -28.39
C PRO A 73 3.30 11.94 -29.22
N SER A 74 3.90 13.06 -29.64
CA SER A 74 5.28 13.04 -30.12
C SER A 74 6.25 12.78 -28.96
N ASN A 75 7.40 12.13 -29.23
CA ASN A 75 8.42 11.88 -28.20
C ASN A 75 8.89 13.17 -27.50
N ALA A 76 8.96 14.28 -28.23
CA ALA A 76 9.34 15.58 -27.69
C ALA A 76 8.29 16.12 -26.69
N GLN A 77 7.00 16.05 -27.04
CA GLN A 77 5.93 16.47 -26.13
C GLN A 77 5.78 15.53 -24.93
N LEU A 78 5.98 14.23 -25.14
CA LEU A 78 5.98 13.25 -24.06
C LEU A 78 7.13 13.50 -23.09
N SER A 79 8.34 13.80 -23.61
CA SER A 79 9.49 14.20 -22.80
C SER A 79 9.22 15.45 -21.98
N LEU A 80 8.66 16.50 -22.61
CA LEU A 80 8.33 17.76 -21.93
C LEU A 80 7.40 17.53 -20.74
N ARG A 81 6.35 16.72 -20.90
CA ARG A 81 5.36 16.43 -19.84
C ARG A 81 5.83 15.40 -18.82
N ALA A 82 6.77 14.53 -19.19
CA ALA A 82 7.41 13.57 -18.30
C ALA A 82 8.70 14.15 -17.66
N HIS A 83 8.69 15.44 -17.32
CA HIS A 83 9.79 16.13 -16.63
C HIS A 83 11.14 16.10 -17.36
N GLY A 84 11.15 16.23 -18.69
CA GLY A 84 12.37 16.27 -19.49
C GLY A 84 13.06 14.91 -19.64
N MET A 85 12.32 13.81 -19.44
CA MET A 85 12.87 12.46 -19.54
C MET A 85 13.45 12.19 -20.93
N ALA A 86 14.67 11.65 -21.00
CA ALA A 86 15.31 11.30 -22.26
C ALA A 86 14.54 10.18 -23.01
N GLU A 87 14.56 10.19 -24.34
CA GLU A 87 13.80 9.26 -25.19
C GLU A 87 14.09 7.78 -24.87
N GLN A 88 15.34 7.41 -24.59
CA GLN A 88 15.69 6.04 -24.23
C GLN A 88 15.01 5.59 -22.92
N THR A 89 14.96 6.49 -21.94
CA THR A 89 14.29 6.26 -20.65
C THR A 89 12.78 6.14 -20.83
N ILE A 90 12.19 7.00 -21.67
CA ILE A 90 10.78 6.93 -22.04
C ILE A 90 10.45 5.56 -22.65
N ARG A 91 11.21 5.11 -23.65
CA ARG A 91 11.00 3.81 -24.31
C ARG A 91 11.10 2.63 -23.36
N ARG A 92 12.01 2.68 -22.39
CA ARG A 92 12.16 1.64 -21.36
C ARG A 92 10.92 1.57 -20.47
N HIS A 93 10.47 2.69 -19.93
CA HIS A 93 9.33 2.71 -19.03
C HIS A 93 7.99 2.47 -19.75
N LEU A 94 7.86 2.87 -21.02
CA LEU A 94 6.75 2.44 -21.87
C LEU A 94 6.71 0.91 -22.03
N ALA A 95 7.87 0.26 -22.20
CA ALA A 95 7.92 -1.20 -22.24
C ALA A 95 7.42 -1.81 -20.94
N THR A 96 7.83 -1.28 -19.78
CA THR A 96 7.32 -1.72 -18.46
C THR A 96 5.80 -1.57 -18.35
N LEU A 97 5.23 -0.46 -18.81
CA LEU A 97 3.77 -0.26 -18.78
C LEU A 97 3.01 -1.24 -19.70
N ILE A 98 3.60 -1.59 -20.84
CA ILE A 98 3.03 -2.58 -21.76
C ILE A 98 3.17 -4.00 -21.18
N GLU A 99 4.31 -4.34 -20.59
CA GLU A 99 4.55 -5.62 -19.91
C GLU A 99 3.61 -5.80 -18.71
N ALA A 100 3.32 -4.73 -17.97
CA ALA A 100 2.33 -4.71 -16.89
C ALA A 100 0.87 -4.76 -17.40
N GLY A 101 0.64 -4.78 -18.72
CA GLY A 101 -0.71 -4.83 -19.31
C GLY A 101 -1.53 -3.56 -19.07
N LEU A 102 -0.89 -2.41 -18.83
CA LEU A 102 -1.56 -1.12 -18.61
C LEU A 102 -1.69 -0.31 -19.91
N LEU A 103 -0.87 -0.62 -20.91
CA LEU A 103 -0.89 0.02 -22.22
C LEU A 103 -0.78 -1.02 -23.32
N ILE A 104 -1.46 -0.79 -24.44
CA ILE A 104 -1.22 -1.52 -25.69
C ILE A 104 -0.57 -0.58 -26.68
N ARG A 105 0.56 -1.02 -27.24
CA ARG A 105 1.19 -0.31 -28.35
C ARG A 105 0.52 -0.73 -29.66
N LYS A 106 -0.09 0.22 -30.37
CA LYS A 106 -0.56 0.03 -31.73
C LYS A 106 0.57 0.42 -32.69
N ASP A 107 1.35 -0.58 -33.11
CA ASP A 107 2.44 -0.37 -34.06
C ASP A 107 1.94 -0.38 -35.51
N SER A 108 2.63 0.38 -36.36
CA SER A 108 2.43 0.32 -37.80
C SER A 108 2.92 -0.99 -38.40
N PRO A 109 2.21 -1.56 -39.39
CA PRO A 109 2.68 -2.72 -40.14
C PRO A 109 4.04 -2.50 -40.84
N ASN A 110 4.47 -1.25 -41.06
CA ASN A 110 5.60 -0.96 -41.93
C ASN A 110 6.78 -0.33 -41.18
N GLY A 111 7.73 -1.15 -40.75
CA GLY A 111 8.91 -0.76 -39.97
C GLY A 111 9.97 0.05 -40.73
N LYS A 112 9.65 1.23 -41.27
CA LYS A 112 10.64 2.18 -41.83
C LYS A 112 10.41 3.61 -41.35
N ARG A 113 11.48 4.23 -40.82
CA ARG A 113 11.57 5.61 -40.33
C ARG A 113 11.99 6.53 -41.47
N TYR A 114 11.05 7.14 -42.20
CA TYR A 114 11.27 8.43 -42.87
C TYR A 114 9.97 9.22 -42.85
N ALA A 115 10.06 10.47 -42.38
CA ALA A 115 8.98 11.43 -42.40
C ALA A 115 8.68 11.82 -43.84
N ARG A 116 7.52 11.42 -44.36
CA ARG A 116 6.90 12.11 -45.49
C ARG A 116 5.71 12.88 -44.92
N LYS A 117 5.81 14.21 -44.90
CA LYS A 117 4.63 15.07 -44.79
C LYS A 117 3.88 14.96 -46.11
N GLU A 118 2.73 14.30 -46.13
CA GLU A 118 1.76 14.49 -47.21
C GLU A 118 0.76 15.57 -46.79
N GLN A 119 0.63 16.57 -47.66
CA GLN A 119 -0.40 17.61 -47.62
C GLN A 119 -1.75 16.94 -47.88
N GLY A 120 -2.64 16.96 -46.91
CA GLY A 120 -3.99 16.43 -47.04
C GLY A 120 -4.39 15.80 -45.74
N GLY A 121 -4.97 16.61 -44.85
CA GLY A 121 -5.34 16.25 -43.48
C GLY A 121 -6.42 15.18 -43.35
N GLU A 122 -6.23 14.04 -44.02
CA GLU A 122 -6.99 12.83 -43.80
C GLU A 122 -6.15 11.80 -43.02
N ILE A 123 -6.78 11.29 -41.98
CA ILE A 123 -6.20 10.45 -40.93
C ILE A 123 -5.85 9.09 -41.54
N ARG A 124 -4.58 8.87 -41.86
CA ARG A 124 -4.06 7.54 -42.19
C ARG A 124 -3.49 6.88 -40.93
N GLU A 125 -4.20 5.86 -40.47
CA GLU A 125 -3.75 4.78 -39.57
C GLU A 125 -3.11 5.19 -38.23
N ALA A 126 -3.88 5.00 -37.15
CA ALA A 126 -3.52 5.33 -35.77
C ALA A 126 -2.32 4.53 -35.21
N PHE A 127 -1.10 5.08 -35.28
CA PHE A 127 0.10 4.55 -34.60
C PHE A 127 0.34 5.26 -33.25
N GLY A 128 -0.11 4.64 -32.15
CA GLY A 128 -0.11 5.27 -30.83
C GLY A 128 -0.19 4.30 -29.65
N PHE A 129 -0.56 4.82 -28.49
CA PHE A 129 -0.78 4.04 -27.27
C PHE A 129 -2.25 3.95 -26.95
N SER A 130 -2.77 2.74 -26.81
CA SER A 130 -4.13 2.49 -26.37
C SER A 130 -4.20 2.41 -24.85
N LEU A 131 -5.10 3.22 -24.29
CA LEU A 131 -5.50 3.28 -22.88
C LEU A 131 -6.63 2.30 -22.56
N ALA A 132 -7.12 1.52 -23.54
CA ALA A 132 -8.18 0.54 -23.34
C ALA A 132 -7.94 -0.42 -22.16
N PRO A 133 -6.72 -0.94 -21.92
CA PRO A 133 -6.48 -1.81 -20.76
C PRO A 133 -6.75 -1.13 -19.41
N LEU A 134 -6.61 0.19 -19.32
CA LEU A 134 -6.89 0.94 -18.10
C LEU A 134 -8.39 0.95 -17.76
N LEU A 135 -9.24 1.03 -18.79
CA LEU A 135 -10.68 1.01 -18.61
C LEU A 135 -11.15 -0.39 -18.21
N VAL A 136 -10.68 -1.42 -18.92
CA VAL A 136 -11.03 -2.83 -18.64
C VAL A 136 -10.59 -3.24 -17.24
N ARG A 137 -9.38 -2.86 -16.83
CA ARG A 137 -8.81 -3.23 -15.53
C ARG A 137 -9.10 -2.22 -14.43
N ALA A 138 -10.00 -1.28 -14.66
CA ALA A 138 -10.29 -0.20 -13.71
C ALA A 138 -10.65 -0.74 -12.32
N GLU A 139 -11.56 -1.72 -12.27
CA GLU A 139 -12.00 -2.33 -11.01
C GLU A 139 -10.86 -3.09 -10.31
N GLU A 140 -10.10 -3.90 -11.06
CA GLU A 140 -8.92 -4.61 -10.55
C GLU A 140 -7.92 -3.62 -9.92
N ILE A 141 -7.62 -2.53 -10.61
CA ILE A 141 -6.69 -1.49 -10.13
C ILE A 141 -7.23 -0.82 -8.86
N GLU A 142 -8.53 -0.51 -8.80
CA GLU A 142 -9.15 0.06 -7.61
C GLU A 142 -9.09 -0.90 -6.41
N GLN A 143 -9.34 -2.19 -6.63
CA GLN A 143 -9.23 -3.23 -5.60
C GLN A 143 -7.79 -3.39 -5.10
N LEU A 144 -6.80 -3.40 -6.00
CA LEU A 144 -5.38 -3.45 -5.63
C LEU A 144 -4.96 -2.22 -4.82
N ALA A 145 -5.42 -1.03 -5.22
CA ALA A 145 -5.16 0.21 -4.50
C ALA A 145 -5.76 0.16 -3.08
N ALA A 146 -7.03 -0.26 -2.97
CA ALA A 146 -7.71 -0.40 -1.69
C ALA A 146 -6.99 -1.39 -0.77
N LYS A 147 -6.49 -2.51 -1.31
CA LYS A 147 -5.69 -3.49 -0.57
C LYS A 147 -4.41 -2.87 -0.01
N VAL A 148 -3.62 -2.17 -0.82
CA VAL A 148 -2.38 -1.52 -0.37
C VAL A 148 -2.65 -0.49 0.73
N VAL A 149 -3.70 0.31 0.56
CA VAL A 149 -4.10 1.31 1.56
C VAL A 149 -4.53 0.63 2.87
N ALA A 150 -5.33 -0.43 2.78
CA ALA A 150 -5.78 -1.20 3.95
C ALA A 150 -4.60 -1.82 4.71
N GLU A 151 -3.64 -2.43 4.01
CA GLU A 151 -2.43 -3.00 4.60
C GLU A 151 -1.58 -1.93 5.30
N ARG A 152 -1.40 -0.77 4.66
CA ARG A 152 -0.67 0.38 5.25
C ARG A 152 -1.33 0.87 6.54
N LEU A 153 -2.65 1.06 6.51
CA LEU A 153 -3.43 1.49 7.68
C LEU A 153 -3.42 0.44 8.79
N HIS A 154 -3.50 -0.84 8.45
CA HIS A 154 -3.43 -1.92 9.42
C HIS A 154 -2.07 -1.95 10.15
N LEU A 155 -0.97 -1.87 9.39
CA LEU A 155 0.37 -1.79 9.97
C LEU A 155 0.55 -0.53 10.84
N GLN A 156 0.00 0.61 10.42
CA GLN A 156 0.02 1.84 11.22
C GLN A 156 -0.68 1.63 12.56
N ARG A 157 -1.91 1.09 12.57
CA ARG A 157 -2.67 0.83 13.80
C ARG A 157 -1.96 -0.15 14.73
N LEU A 158 -1.35 -1.21 14.19
CA LEU A 158 -0.56 -2.16 14.98
C LEU A 158 0.63 -1.48 15.64
N ARG A 159 1.36 -0.61 14.92
CA ARG A 159 2.48 0.15 15.48
C ARG A 159 2.07 1.13 16.56
N GLU A 160 0.93 1.80 16.37
CA GLU A 160 0.34 2.69 17.38
C GLU A 160 -0.01 1.91 18.66
N ARG A 161 -0.72 0.78 18.53
CA ARG A 161 -1.03 -0.12 19.65
C ARG A 161 0.23 -0.64 20.35
N LEU A 162 1.23 -1.08 19.60
CA LEU A 162 2.50 -1.55 20.15
C LEU A 162 3.21 -0.47 20.95
N THR A 163 3.22 0.76 20.44
CA THR A 163 3.84 1.90 21.12
C THR A 163 3.14 2.20 22.45
N LEU A 164 1.80 2.18 22.47
CA LEU A 164 1.01 2.36 23.68
C LEU A 164 1.25 1.23 24.68
N CYS A 165 1.15 -0.03 24.23
CA CYS A 165 1.35 -1.20 25.08
C CYS A 165 2.74 -1.21 25.72
N ARG A 166 3.81 -0.90 24.94
CA ARG A 166 5.17 -0.77 25.47
C ARG A 166 5.27 0.26 26.59
N ARG A 167 4.62 1.41 26.43
CA ARG A 167 4.61 2.47 27.43
C ARG A 167 3.86 2.03 28.69
N ASP A 168 2.73 1.35 28.53
CA ASP A 168 1.90 0.93 29.65
C ASP A 168 2.61 -0.17 30.46
N VAL A 169 3.20 -1.18 29.81
CA VAL A 169 4.01 -2.21 30.47
C VAL A 169 5.18 -1.60 31.22
N ALA A 170 5.94 -0.70 30.59
CA ALA A 170 7.08 -0.04 31.26
C ALA A 170 6.64 0.71 32.53
N LYS A 171 5.54 1.45 32.46
CA LYS A 171 4.98 2.18 33.61
C LYS A 171 4.49 1.25 34.72
N LEU A 172 3.85 0.14 34.37
CA LEU A 172 3.39 -0.83 35.37
C LEU A 172 4.56 -1.47 36.12
N ILE A 173 5.64 -1.80 35.41
CA ILE A 173 6.87 -2.34 36.01
C ILE A 173 7.53 -1.29 36.92
N GLU A 174 7.66 -0.05 36.44
CA GLU A 174 8.23 1.07 37.21
C GLU A 174 7.45 1.29 38.50
N MET A 175 6.13 1.42 38.41
CA MET A 175 5.24 1.57 39.57
C MET A 175 5.37 0.40 40.54
N ALA A 176 5.38 -0.83 40.04
CA ALA A 176 5.48 -2.02 40.88
C ALA A 176 6.82 -2.08 41.67
N LEU A 177 7.91 -1.60 41.06
CA LEU A 177 9.21 -1.47 41.71
C LEU A 177 9.21 -0.34 42.76
N GLU A 178 8.64 0.82 42.42
CA GLU A 178 8.56 1.99 43.32
C GLU A 178 7.71 1.73 44.56
N GLU A 179 6.56 1.07 44.39
CA GLU A 179 5.64 0.70 45.46
C GLU A 179 6.08 -0.55 46.23
N GLY A 180 7.19 -1.19 45.82
CA GLY A 180 7.71 -2.40 46.46
C GLY A 180 6.73 -3.59 46.38
N ALA A 181 5.94 -3.68 45.32
CA ALA A 181 4.98 -4.75 45.12
C ALA A 181 5.67 -6.13 45.11
N ALA A 182 5.01 -7.16 45.61
CA ALA A 182 5.58 -8.50 45.67
C ALA A 182 5.70 -9.11 44.25
N GLY A 183 6.88 -9.58 43.87
CA GLY A 183 7.07 -10.22 42.56
C GLY A 183 8.50 -10.14 42.05
N ASP A 184 8.79 -10.96 41.03
CA ASP A 184 10.06 -10.90 40.30
C ASP A 184 9.98 -9.90 39.14
N TRP A 185 9.84 -8.62 39.48
CA TRP A 185 9.73 -7.53 38.50
C TRP A 185 10.99 -7.38 37.65
N SER A 186 12.15 -7.79 38.16
CA SER A 186 13.40 -7.84 37.39
C SER A 186 13.31 -8.83 36.22
N ARG A 187 12.77 -10.03 36.46
CA ARG A 187 12.54 -11.01 35.38
C ARG A 187 11.50 -10.53 34.37
N VAL A 188 10.41 -9.92 34.84
CA VAL A 188 9.38 -9.32 33.98
C VAL A 188 9.99 -8.23 33.09
N HIS A 189 10.85 -7.37 33.66
CA HIS A 189 11.54 -6.31 32.92
C HIS A 189 12.53 -6.87 31.87
N LEU A 190 13.26 -7.93 32.20
CA LEU A 190 14.16 -8.60 31.25
C LEU A 190 13.38 -9.19 30.06
N TYR A 191 12.23 -9.82 30.32
CA TYR A 191 11.37 -10.34 29.26
C TYR A 191 10.80 -9.23 28.39
N PHE A 192 10.28 -8.15 28.99
CA PHE A 192 9.83 -6.96 28.27
C PHE A 192 10.91 -6.42 27.32
N ARG A 193 12.14 -6.29 27.82
CA ARG A 193 13.28 -5.78 27.04
C ARG A 193 13.60 -6.70 25.86
N ASP A 194 13.62 -8.02 26.08
CA ASP A 194 13.87 -9.00 25.03
C ASP A 194 12.86 -8.89 23.88
N VAL A 195 11.56 -8.81 24.19
CA VAL A 195 10.50 -8.63 23.17
C VAL A 195 10.73 -7.37 22.33
N VAL A 196 11.12 -6.27 22.98
CA VAL A 196 11.37 -4.99 22.31
C VAL A 196 12.65 -5.01 21.47
N GLU A 197 13.72 -5.64 21.97
CA GLU A 197 15.02 -5.71 21.30
C GLU A 197 15.02 -6.68 20.11
N ARG A 198 14.13 -7.69 20.10
CA ARG A 198 13.95 -8.61 18.96
C ARG A 198 13.41 -7.93 17.70
N LEU A 199 12.75 -6.78 17.81
CA LEU A 199 12.17 -6.09 16.66
C LEU A 199 13.25 -5.40 15.79
N PRO A 200 13.31 -5.68 14.47
CA PRO A 200 14.24 -5.00 13.58
C PRO A 200 13.81 -3.54 13.35
N ARG A 201 14.71 -2.73 12.76
CA ARG A 201 14.42 -1.31 12.44
C ARG A 201 13.21 -1.11 11.51
N SER A 202 12.92 -2.07 10.64
CA SER A 202 11.77 -2.06 9.74
C SER A 202 11.01 -3.38 9.85
N PRO A 203 10.19 -3.55 10.90
CA PRO A 203 9.50 -4.82 11.15
C PRO A 203 8.35 -5.01 10.16
N SER A 204 8.15 -6.27 9.76
CA SER A 204 6.98 -6.71 8.99
C SER A 204 5.71 -6.62 9.85
N THR A 205 4.55 -6.63 9.21
CA THR A 205 3.26 -6.65 9.90
C THR A 205 3.15 -7.81 10.88
N GLU A 206 3.60 -9.00 10.49
CA GLU A 206 3.60 -10.21 11.32
C GLU A 206 4.49 -10.04 12.55
N GLN A 207 5.67 -9.43 12.39
CA GLN A 207 6.58 -9.17 13.51
C GLN A 207 6.01 -8.16 14.50
N VAL A 208 5.37 -7.09 14.00
CA VAL A 208 4.70 -6.10 14.87
C VAL A 208 3.53 -6.74 15.60
N ALA A 209 2.72 -7.56 14.93
CA ALA A 209 1.58 -8.25 15.54
C ALA A 209 2.03 -9.24 16.63
N ALA A 210 3.01 -10.09 16.36
CA ALA A 210 3.53 -11.05 17.33
C ALA A 210 4.10 -10.36 18.58
N ALA A 211 4.90 -9.31 18.40
CA ALA A 211 5.43 -8.55 19.53
C ALA A 211 4.33 -7.81 20.32
N LEU A 212 3.28 -7.34 19.64
CA LEU A 212 2.13 -6.74 20.31
C LEU A 212 1.38 -7.76 21.16
N ASP A 213 1.11 -8.95 20.63
CA ASP A 213 0.41 -10.02 21.35
C ASP A 213 1.22 -10.46 22.59
N GLU A 214 2.55 -10.63 22.46
CA GLU A 214 3.44 -10.94 23.58
C GLU A 214 3.39 -9.86 24.68
N LEU A 215 3.37 -8.58 24.30
CA LEU A 215 3.31 -7.47 25.27
C LEU A 215 1.92 -7.27 25.87
N GLU A 216 0.85 -7.55 25.13
CA GLU A 216 -0.51 -7.49 25.67
C GLU A 216 -0.73 -8.58 26.73
N LEU A 217 -0.23 -9.80 26.49
CA LEU A 217 -0.20 -10.87 27.48
C LEU A 217 0.61 -10.49 28.71
N LEU A 218 1.82 -9.96 28.52
CA LEU A 218 2.66 -9.50 29.62
C LEU A 218 1.98 -8.41 30.45
N ARG A 219 1.31 -7.46 29.78
CA ARG A 219 0.53 -6.40 30.46
C ARG A 219 -0.58 -7.01 31.32
N GLU A 220 -1.33 -7.96 30.77
CA GLU A 220 -2.41 -8.64 31.49
C GLU A 220 -1.89 -9.41 32.71
N GLU A 221 -0.79 -10.14 32.57
CA GLU A 221 -0.13 -10.83 33.69
C GLU A 221 0.27 -9.86 34.81
N ILE A 222 0.94 -8.76 34.45
CA ILE A 222 1.35 -7.72 35.41
C ILE A 222 0.13 -7.13 36.13
N THR A 223 -0.91 -6.74 35.38
CA THR A 223 -2.13 -6.15 35.95
C THR A 223 -2.82 -7.15 36.88
N ASN A 224 -2.99 -8.41 36.48
CA ASN A 224 -3.60 -9.44 37.31
C ASN A 224 -2.82 -9.69 38.61
N GLN A 225 -1.49 -9.73 38.54
CA GLN A 225 -0.63 -9.90 39.71
C GLN A 225 -0.77 -8.72 40.69
N LEU A 226 -0.77 -7.48 40.18
CA LEU A 226 -0.93 -6.27 41.00
C LEU A 226 -2.33 -6.17 41.62
N GLU A 227 -3.39 -6.42 40.85
CA GLU A 227 -4.77 -6.40 41.35
C GLU A 227 -4.99 -7.44 42.45
N THR A 228 -4.41 -8.63 42.30
CA THR A 228 -4.49 -9.69 43.31
C THR A 228 -3.85 -9.24 44.62
N GLN A 229 -2.71 -8.56 44.56
CA GLN A 229 -2.05 -8.02 45.76
C GLN A 229 -2.87 -6.94 46.45
N VAL A 230 -3.46 -6.02 45.68
CA VAL A 230 -4.34 -4.98 46.24
C VAL A 230 -5.54 -5.62 46.95
N LYS A 231 -6.16 -6.65 46.35
CA LYS A 231 -7.27 -7.39 46.97
C LYS A 231 -6.85 -8.08 48.28
N VAL A 232 -5.69 -8.72 48.31
CA VAL A 232 -5.15 -9.37 49.52
C VAL A 232 -4.83 -8.36 50.62
N GLN A 233 -4.17 -7.24 50.30
CA GLN A 233 -3.90 -6.19 51.27
C GLN A 233 -5.18 -5.64 51.90
N ASN A 234 -6.21 -5.34 51.08
CA ASN A 234 -7.50 -4.87 51.59
C ASN A 234 -8.20 -5.89 52.49
N GLN A 235 -8.13 -7.19 52.19
CA GLN A 235 -8.68 -8.24 53.05
C GLN A 235 -7.92 -8.37 54.37
N SER A 236 -6.58 -8.28 54.35
CA SER A 236 -5.77 -8.30 55.58
C SER A 236 -6.00 -7.07 56.47
N GLY A 237 -6.13 -5.87 55.88
CA GLY A 237 -6.44 -4.65 56.61
C GLY A 237 -7.81 -4.69 57.28
N ASN A 238 -8.82 -5.25 56.58
CA ASN A 238 -10.13 -5.49 57.17
C ASN A 238 -10.08 -6.56 58.27
N ALA A 239 -9.39 -7.69 58.07
CA ALA A 239 -9.24 -8.73 59.09
C ALA A 239 -8.57 -8.20 60.37
N GLN A 240 -7.52 -7.37 60.24
CA GLN A 240 -6.91 -6.69 61.39
C GLN A 240 -7.86 -5.72 62.11
N HIS A 241 -8.84 -5.16 61.41
CA HIS A 241 -9.87 -4.31 62.01
C HIS A 241 -10.99 -5.13 62.70
N TYR A 242 -11.29 -6.34 62.22
CA TYR A 242 -12.26 -7.24 62.84
C TYR A 242 -11.68 -8.07 64.00
N GLU A 243 -10.39 -8.41 63.98
CA GLU A 243 -9.74 -9.21 65.03
C GLU A 243 -9.46 -8.44 66.34
N ARG A 244 -9.52 -7.10 66.33
CA ARG A 244 -9.37 -6.28 67.55
C ARG A 244 -10.63 -6.21 68.42
N HIS A 245 -11.71 -6.92 68.07
CA HIS A 245 -13.00 -6.82 68.76
C HIS A 245 -13.55 -8.16 69.29
N ILE A 246 -12.68 -9.07 69.74
CA ILE A 246 -13.08 -10.17 70.62
C ILE A 246 -12.08 -10.33 71.76
N GLN A 247 -12.29 -9.58 72.84
CA GLN A 247 -12.02 -10.07 74.19
C GLN A 247 -13.22 -9.72 75.09
N ASN A 248 -13.79 -10.77 75.67
CA ASN A 248 -15.02 -10.84 76.45
C ASN A 248 -14.83 -10.44 77.92
N SER A 249 -15.97 -10.15 78.54
CA SER A 249 -16.34 -10.21 79.97
C SER A 249 -16.08 -9.00 80.85
#